data_AF-A0A969YYR7-F1
#
_entry.id   AF-A0A969YYR7-F1
#
_cell.length_a   1.000
_cell.length_b   1.000
_cell.length_c   1.000
_cell.angle_alpha   90.00
_cell.angle_beta   90.00
_cell.angle_gamma   90.00
#
_symmetry.space_group_name_H-M   'P 1'
#
loop_
_entity.id
_entity.type
_entity.pdbx_description
1 polymer ?
#
loop_
_entity_poly.entity_id
_entity_poly.type
_entity_poly.pdbx_seq_one_letter_code
_entity_poly.pdbx_strand_id
1 'polypeptide(L)'
;MAIPVIVLTKADLCGNLRQRLEEISTVSVGTDVVVCSSLEKNGYKDVTPYITPGKTVAFIGSSGVGKSTLINRLMGLLVFLS
;
A
#
# COMPACT_ATOMS: atom_id res chain seq x y z
N MET A 1 -16.48 -12.40 3.33
CA MET A 1 -15.26 -12.65 2.54
C MET A 1 -14.38 -11.41 2.61
N ALA A 2 -13.06 -11.57 2.64
CA ALA A 2 -12.12 -10.46 2.56
C ALA A 2 -11.81 -10.14 1.10
N ILE A 3 -11.58 -8.86 0.78
CA ILE A 3 -11.12 -8.41 -0.54
C ILE A 3 -9.61 -8.18 -0.43
N PRO A 4 -8.76 -9.00 -1.09
CA PRO A 4 -7.33 -8.76 -1.10
C PRO A 4 -7.02 -7.54 -1.97
N VAL A 5 -6.04 -6.74 -1.53
CA VAL A 5 -5.49 -5.62 -2.30
C VAL A 5 -3.98 -5.66 -2.13
N ILE A 6 -3.25 -5.61 -3.25
CA ILE A 6 -1.79 -5.54 -3.24
C ILE A 6 -1.39 -4.08 -3.17
N VAL A 7 -0.60 -3.70 -2.14
CA VAL A 7 -0.12 -2.33 -1.98
C VAL A 7 1.40 -2.31 -2.14
N LEU A 8 1.88 -1.73 -3.25
CA LEU A 8 3.29 -1.50 -3.52
C LEU A 8 3.74 -0.20 -2.87
N THR A 9 4.29 -0.29 -1.67
CA THR A 9 4.87 0.86 -0.95
C THR A 9 6.29 1.19 -1.41
N LYS A 10 6.71 2.45 -1.23
CA LYS A 10 8.05 2.97 -1.56
C LYS A 10 8.37 2.94 -3.05
N ALA A 11 7.37 3.20 -3.89
CA ALA A 11 7.53 3.22 -5.34
C ALA A 11 8.62 4.21 -5.81
N ASP A 12 8.87 5.28 -5.03
CA ASP A 12 9.93 6.26 -5.23
C ASP A 12 11.35 5.68 -5.20
N LEU A 13 11.57 4.57 -4.51
CA LEU A 13 12.88 3.90 -4.45
C LEU A 13 13.05 2.86 -5.56
N CYS A 14 12.02 2.64 -6.39
CA CYS A 14 12.03 1.60 -7.40
C CYS A 14 12.46 2.17 -8.76
N GLY A 15 13.70 1.91 -9.17
CA GLY A 15 14.19 2.32 -10.49
C GLY A 15 13.44 1.68 -11.67
N ASN A 16 12.77 0.54 -11.46
CA ASN A 16 12.07 -0.22 -12.49
C ASN A 16 10.64 -0.59 -12.07
N LEU A 17 9.83 0.40 -11.67
CA LEU A 17 8.45 0.16 -11.21
C LEU A 17 7.60 -0.61 -12.23
N ARG A 18 7.75 -0.32 -13.52
CA ARG A 18 7.01 -1.00 -14.60
C ARG A 18 7.23 -2.51 -14.60
N GLN A 19 8.48 -2.95 -14.49
CA GLN A 19 8.82 -4.37 -14.44
C GLN A 19 8.18 -5.06 -13.23
N ARG A 20 8.17 -4.40 -12.06
CA ARG A 20 7.52 -4.94 -10.85
C ARG A 20 6.01 -5.08 -11.01
N LEU A 21 5.36 -4.13 -11.68
CA LEU A 21 3.93 -4.22 -11.99
C LEU A 21 3.63 -5.36 -12.96
N GLU A 22 4.47 -5.55 -13.99
CA GLU A 22 4.38 -6.69 -14.91
C GLU A 22 4.52 -8.01 -14.13
N GLU A 23 5.53 -8.16 -13.27
CA GLU A 23 5.72 -9.34 -12.41
C GLU A 23 4.48 -9.62 -11.55
N ILE A 24 3.91 -8.61 -10.89
CA ILE A 24 2.72 -8.77 -10.04
C ILE A 24 1.49 -9.16 -10.87
N SER A 25 1.30 -8.56 -12.05
CA SER A 25 0.15 -8.84 -12.90
C SER A 25 0.06 -10.32 -13.30
N THR A 26 1.20 -11.01 -13.40
CA THR A 26 1.23 -12.46 -13.73
C THR A 26 0.69 -13.34 -12.60
N VAL A 27 0.67 -12.85 -11.35
CA VAL A 27 0.29 -13.62 -10.16
C VAL A 27 -0.95 -13.07 -9.43
N SER A 28 -1.48 -11.92 -9.85
CA SER A 28 -2.52 -11.19 -9.12
C SER A 28 -3.87 -11.09 -9.84
N VAL A 29 -4.27 -12.14 -10.57
CA VAL A 29 -5.55 -12.14 -11.32
C VAL A 29 -6.73 -11.86 -10.39
N GLY A 30 -7.51 -10.83 -10.72
CA GLY A 30 -8.69 -10.41 -9.93
C GLY A 30 -8.38 -9.69 -8.62
N THR A 31 -7.13 -9.26 -8.40
CA THR A 31 -6.70 -8.49 -7.22
C THR A 31 -6.23 -7.11 -7.64
N ASP A 32 -6.77 -6.08 -6.99
CA ASP A 32 -6.35 -4.70 -7.24
C ASP A 32 -4.92 -4.47 -6.77
N VAL A 33 -4.15 -3.73 -7.59
CA VAL A 33 -2.77 -3.33 -7.28
C VAL A 33 -2.73 -1.82 -7.14
N VAL A 34 -2.34 -1.36 -5.95
CA VAL A 34 -2.20 0.05 -5.61
C VAL A 34 -0.72 0.38 -5.43
N VAL A 35 -0.26 1.43 -6.11
CA VAL A 35 1.12 1.91 -6.00
C VAL A 35 1.16 3.10 -5.06
N CYS A 36 2.06 3.06 -4.08
CA CYS A 36 2.18 4.05 -3.03
C CYS A 36 3.62 4.56 -2.88
N SER A 37 3.79 5.88 -2.83
CA SER A 37 5.05 6.53 -2.46
C SER A 37 4.88 7.35 -1.18
N SER A 38 5.84 7.23 -0.26
CA SER A 38 5.88 8.04 0.97
C SER A 38 6.27 9.49 0.72
N LEU A 39 6.93 9.77 -0.39
CA LEU A 39 7.39 11.12 -0.76
C LEU A 39 6.25 11.94 -1.37
N GLU A 40 5.25 11.28 -1.96
CA GLU A 40 4.10 11.96 -2.50
C GLU A 40 3.10 12.33 -1.40
N LYS A 41 2.72 13.62 -1.37
CA LYS A 41 1.74 14.15 -0.41
C LYS A 41 0.40 13.39 -0.44
N ASN A 42 0.08 12.80 -1.59
CA ASN A 42 -1.13 12.02 -1.86
C ASN A 42 -0.86 10.54 -2.17
N GLY A 43 0.35 10.04 -1.95
CA GLY A 43 0.79 8.71 -2.41
C GLY A 43 0.10 7.52 -1.75
N TYR A 44 -1.00 7.73 -1.04
CA TYR A 44 -1.82 6.69 -0.40
C TYR A 44 -3.33 6.90 -0.62
N LYS A 45 -3.71 7.90 -1.43
CA LYS A 45 -5.12 8.18 -1.76
C LYS A 45 -5.79 6.96 -2.37
N ASP A 46 -5.05 6.22 -3.17
CA ASP A 46 -5.57 5.04 -3.87
C ASP A 46 -5.86 3.86 -2.93
N VAL A 47 -5.39 3.90 -1.68
CA VAL A 47 -5.73 2.91 -0.64
C VAL A 47 -7.03 3.26 0.08
N THR A 48 -7.41 4.55 0.10
CA THR A 48 -8.57 5.04 0.88
C THR A 48 -9.93 4.44 0.46
N PRO A 49 -10.22 4.11 -0.81
CA PRO A 49 -11.49 3.47 -1.19
C PRO A 49 -11.73 2.11 -0.53
N TYR A 50 -10.66 1.42 -0.12
CA TYR A 50 -10.73 0.11 0.54
C TYR A 50 -10.94 0.23 2.05
N ILE A 51 -10.76 1.42 2.62
CA ILE A 51 -10.83 1.70 4.05
C ILE A 51 -12.06 2.57 4.33
N THR A 52 -13.20 1.90 4.47
CA THR A 52 -14.49 2.56 4.71
C THR A 52 -15.02 2.24 6.11
N PRO A 53 -15.84 3.12 6.72
CA PRO A 53 -16.50 2.84 8.00
C PRO A 53 -17.20 1.48 8.02
N GLY A 54 -17.16 0.79 9.16
CA GLY A 54 -17.79 -0.51 9.34
C GLY A 54 -17.03 -1.71 8.75
N LYS A 55 -15.86 -1.50 8.12
CA LYS A 55 -14.99 -2.58 7.64
C LYS A 55 -13.75 -2.76 8.52
N THR A 56 -13.42 -4.02 8.80
CA THR A 56 -12.12 -4.37 9.39
C THR A 56 -11.10 -4.59 8.28
N VAL A 57 -9.98 -3.89 8.35
CA VAL A 57 -8.87 -3.99 7.39
C VAL A 57 -7.63 -4.51 8.10
N ALA A 58 -6.96 -5.49 7.49
CA ALA A 58 -5.69 -6.03 7.98
C ALA A 58 -4.56 -5.75 6.98
N PHE A 59 -3.42 -5.29 7.48
CA PHE A 59 -2.20 -5.10 6.68
C PHE A 59 -1.25 -6.27 6.89
N ILE A 60 -0.92 -6.99 5.82
CA ILE A 60 -0.06 -8.20 5.85
C ILE A 60 1.15 -7.97 4.94
N GLY A 61 2.34 -8.40 5.40
CA GLY A 61 3.58 -8.30 4.65
C GLY A 61 4.83 -8.31 5.54
N SER A 62 6.01 -8.45 4.94
CA SER A 62 7.30 -8.52 5.65
C SER A 62 7.58 -7.30 6.52
N SER A 63 8.49 -7.43 7.50
CA SER A 63 8.95 -6.28 8.29
C SER A 63 9.61 -5.23 7.39
N GLY A 64 9.51 -3.96 7.75
CA GLY A 64 10.15 -2.86 7.02
C GLY A 64 9.52 -2.45 5.68
N VAL A 65 8.49 -3.14 5.17
CA VAL A 65 7.86 -2.77 3.89
C VAL A 65 7.13 -1.43 3.92
N GLY A 66 6.65 -0.99 5.10
CA GLY A 66 5.97 0.32 5.26
C GLY A 66 4.56 0.26 5.86
N LYS A 67 4.13 -0.90 6.37
CA LYS A 67 2.78 -1.09 6.97
C LYS A 67 2.46 -0.07 8.07
N SER A 68 3.33 0.06 9.07
CA SER A 68 3.11 0.99 10.19
C SER A 68 3.08 2.43 9.72
N THR A 69 3.97 2.81 8.79
CA THR A 69 3.99 4.15 8.18
C THR A 69 2.68 4.47 7.46
N LEU A 70 2.11 3.51 6.73
CA LEU A 70 0.83 3.65 6.06
C LEU A 70 -0.32 3.80 7.07
N ILE A 71 -0.39 2.92 8.07
CA ILE A 71 -1.39 2.96 9.16
C ILE A 71 -1.36 4.32 9.86
N ASN A 72 -0.17 4.77 10.25
CA ASN A 72 0.09 6.05 10.88
C ASN A 72 -0.44 7.21 10.05
N ARG A 73 -0.13 7.23 8.75
CA ARG A 73 -0.59 8.29 7.84
C ARG A 73 -2.12 8.27 7.66
N LEU A 74 -2.73 7.09 7.57
CA LEU A 74 -4.19 6.95 7.45
C LEU A 74 -4.92 7.41 8.72
N MET A 75 -4.32 7.22 9.89
CA MET A 75 -4.85 7.72 11.17
C MET A 75 -4.56 9.21 11.39
N GLY A 76 -3.80 9.87 10.51
CA GLY A 76 -3.29 11.23 10.75
C GLY A 76 -2.23 11.32 11.86
N LEU A 77 -1.72 10.17 12.32
CA LEU A 77 -0.71 10.04 13.37
C LEU A 77 0.65 9.89 12.72
N LEU A 78 1.35 10.98 12.38
CA LEU A 78 2.74 10.93 11.88
C LEU A 78 3.70 10.50 13.01
N VAL A 79 3.73 9.21 13.33
CA VAL A 79 4.79 8.65 14.18
C VAL A 79 5.95 8.28 13.26
N PHE A 80 6.98 9.13 13.24
CA PHE A 80 8.31 8.74 12.77
C PHE A 80 8.82 7.67 13.73
N LEU A 81 8.90 6.43 13.28
CA LEU A 81 9.67 5.41 13.98
C LEU A 81 11.15 5.68 13.66
N SER A 82 11.90 5.93 14.73
CA SER A 82 13.35 6.15 14.79
C SER A 82 14.16 4.98 14.24
#